data_AF-A0A1L6FBX6-F1
#
_entry.id   AF-A0A1L6FBX6-F1
#
_cell.length_a   1.000
_cell.length_b   1.000
_cell.length_c   1.000
_cell.angle_alpha   90.00
_cell.angle_beta   90.00
_cell.angle_gamma   90.00
#
_symmetry.space_group_name_H-M   'P 1'
#
loop_
_entity.id
_entity.type
_entity.pdbx_description
1 polymer ?
#
loop_
_entity_poly.entity_id
_entity_poly.type
_entity_poly.pdbx_seq_one_letter_code
_entity_poly.pdbx_strand_id
1 'polypeptide(L)'
;MADPLTAAETGFRALDSYRATVRTVAADGERRVMRYFYRKPGWVRIEMLSPYRGAVLIYDPDARRVRLWPFGTGHVLSLSLAPDNRLVRDPRGHRIDRSHVGALLDNLQRLRAQGHATPLGATEVDGRAAIGVEIAGEAGAHVDGVHRYRVWFARDTHFPLRVESFAADGRPIETVDLSEVETGAVLPERLFQP
;
A
#
# COMPACT_ATOMS: atom_id res chain seq x y z
N MET A 1 -7.35 24.53 -8.36
CA MET A 1 -7.18 23.42 -7.39
C MET A 1 -6.02 22.57 -7.88
N ALA A 2 -5.07 22.23 -7.01
CA ALA A 2 -3.99 21.31 -7.38
C ALA A 2 -4.55 19.90 -7.61
N ASP A 3 -3.97 19.17 -8.56
CA ASP A 3 -4.28 17.77 -8.82
C ASP A 3 -3.99 16.92 -7.56
N PRO A 4 -4.97 16.17 -7.01
CA PRO A 4 -4.79 15.38 -5.80
C PRO A 4 -3.64 14.38 -5.87
N LEU A 5 -3.39 13.78 -7.05
CA LEU A 5 -2.30 12.82 -7.23
C LEU A 5 -0.94 13.51 -7.07
N THR A 6 -0.74 14.66 -7.73
CA THR A 6 0.49 15.46 -7.62
C THR A 6 0.73 15.96 -6.19
N ALA A 7 -0.34 16.34 -5.48
CA ALA A 7 -0.25 16.74 -4.08
C ALA A 7 0.16 15.56 -3.17
N ALA A 8 -0.42 14.38 -3.38
CA ALA A 8 -0.07 13.15 -2.65
C ALA A 8 1.40 12.77 -2.85
N GLU A 9 1.93 12.90 -4.07
CA GLU A 9 3.35 12.66 -4.36
C GLU A 9 4.27 13.65 -3.65
N THR A 10 3.91 14.93 -3.69
CA THR A 10 4.69 15.97 -3.01
C THR A 10 4.75 15.70 -1.51
N GLY A 11 3.60 15.35 -0.91
CA GLY A 11 3.51 14.93 0.48
C GLY A 11 4.37 13.71 0.78
N PHE A 12 4.28 12.65 -0.04
CA PHE A 12 5.08 11.44 0.14
C PHE A 12 6.59 11.69 -0.01
N ARG A 13 7.01 12.55 -0.96
CA ARG A 13 8.43 12.90 -1.13
C ARG A 13 8.99 13.64 0.08
N ALA A 14 8.18 14.47 0.75
CA ALA A 14 8.58 15.14 2.00
C ALA A 14 8.52 14.23 3.24
N LEU A 15 7.80 13.10 3.15
CA LEU A 15 7.57 12.18 4.26
C LEU A 15 8.74 11.20 4.45
N ASP A 16 9.26 11.09 5.67
CA ASP A 16 10.33 10.11 5.96
C ASP A 16 9.80 8.76 6.44
N SER A 17 8.65 8.75 7.09
CA SER A 17 8.05 7.57 7.68
C SER A 17 6.54 7.69 7.82
N TYR A 18 5.85 6.56 7.88
CA TYR A 18 4.48 6.51 8.37
C TYR A 18 4.17 5.17 9.00
N ARG A 19 3.11 5.15 9.81
CA ARG A 19 2.43 3.92 10.22
C ARG A 19 0.94 4.02 9.91
N ALA A 20 0.33 2.88 9.61
CA ALA A 20 -1.11 2.79 9.34
C ALA A 20 -1.63 1.40 9.68
N THR A 21 -2.92 1.30 9.98
CA THR A 21 -3.64 0.03 9.90
C THR A 21 -4.14 -0.14 8.48
N VAL A 22 -3.70 -1.20 7.82
CA VAL A 22 -4.13 -1.55 6.46
C VAL A 22 -5.13 -2.69 6.53
N ARG A 23 -6.30 -2.49 5.94
CA ARG A 23 -7.31 -3.53 5.74
C ARG A 23 -7.44 -3.79 4.26
N THR A 24 -7.30 -5.04 3.86
CA THR A 24 -7.52 -5.44 2.46
C THR A 24 -8.73 -6.36 2.38
N VAL A 25 -9.51 -6.16 1.34
CA VAL A 25 -10.62 -7.04 0.96
C VAL A 25 -10.42 -7.42 -0.49
N ALA A 26 -10.37 -8.69 -0.76
CA ALA A 26 -10.18 -9.23 -2.08
C ALA A 26 -11.49 -9.44 -2.83
N ALA A 27 -11.39 -9.65 -4.14
CA ALA A 27 -12.53 -10.03 -4.99
C ALA A 27 -13.26 -11.30 -4.51
N ASP A 28 -12.53 -12.27 -3.95
CA ASP A 28 -13.08 -13.51 -3.37
C ASP A 28 -13.58 -13.34 -1.92
N GLY A 29 -13.51 -12.13 -1.38
CA GLY A 29 -13.92 -11.80 -0.02
C GLY A 29 -12.89 -12.10 1.05
N GLU A 30 -11.69 -12.61 0.70
CA GLU A 30 -10.60 -12.76 1.67
C GLU A 30 -10.28 -11.40 2.31
N ARG A 31 -10.23 -11.37 3.64
CA ARG A 31 -9.93 -10.15 4.41
C ARG A 31 -8.62 -10.30 5.15
N ARG A 32 -7.80 -9.26 5.10
CA ARG A 32 -6.57 -9.16 5.90
C ARG A 32 -6.53 -7.85 6.64
N VAL A 33 -5.99 -7.90 7.84
CA VAL A 33 -5.75 -6.71 8.66
C VAL A 33 -4.30 -6.77 9.11
N MET A 34 -3.57 -5.70 8.88
CA MET A 34 -2.15 -5.61 9.21
C MET A 34 -1.78 -4.22 9.71
N ARG A 35 -0.79 -4.17 10.59
CA ARG A 35 -0.13 -2.91 10.96
C ARG A 35 1.05 -2.73 10.02
N TYR A 36 1.05 -1.62 9.30
CA TYR A 36 2.05 -1.29 8.30
C TYR A 36 2.95 -0.18 8.83
N PHE A 37 4.25 -0.36 8.66
CA PHE A 37 5.27 0.63 8.97
C PHE A 37 6.16 0.82 7.76
N TYR A 38 6.36 2.07 7.39
CA TYR A 38 7.26 2.46 6.32
C TYR A 38 8.28 3.48 6.84
N ARG A 39 9.51 3.32 6.39
CA ARG A 39 10.56 4.33 6.56
C ARG A 39 11.43 4.39 5.31
N LYS A 40 11.80 5.59 4.88
CA LYS A 40 12.84 5.76 3.86
C LYS A 40 14.18 5.09 4.28
N PRO A 41 14.98 4.61 3.32
CA PRO A 41 14.78 4.70 1.87
C PRO A 41 13.85 3.62 1.26
N GLY A 42 13.22 2.77 2.07
CA GLY A 42 12.37 1.69 1.57
C GLY A 42 12.13 0.57 2.58
N TRP A 43 12.46 0.79 3.85
CA TRP A 43 12.20 -0.16 4.92
C TRP A 43 10.69 -0.32 5.10
N VAL A 44 10.24 -1.58 5.07
CA VAL A 44 8.85 -1.94 5.31
C VAL A 44 8.80 -2.96 6.42
N ARG A 45 7.92 -2.76 7.39
CA ARG A 45 7.54 -3.78 8.36
C ARG A 45 6.02 -3.95 8.32
N ILE A 46 5.60 -5.19 8.27
CA ILE A 46 4.19 -5.59 8.31
C ILE A 46 4.02 -6.51 9.51
N GLU A 47 3.09 -6.17 10.39
CA GLU A 47 2.64 -7.05 11.46
C GLU A 47 1.22 -7.51 11.16
N MET A 48 1.04 -8.81 11.02
CA MET A 48 -0.26 -9.39 10.70
C MET A 48 -1.15 -9.37 11.95
N LEU A 49 -2.33 -8.76 11.82
CA LEU A 49 -3.36 -8.73 12.87
C LEU A 49 -4.44 -9.79 12.61
N SER A 50 -4.71 -10.09 11.34
CA SER A 50 -5.62 -11.15 10.89
C SER A 50 -5.34 -11.53 9.42
N PRO A 51 -5.43 -12.82 9.01
CA PRO A 51 -5.73 -13.99 9.84
C PRO A 51 -4.49 -14.52 10.61
N TYR A 52 -3.29 -14.19 10.15
CA TYR A 52 -2.03 -14.72 10.71
C TYR A 52 -1.51 -13.88 11.88
N ARG A 53 -2.34 -13.70 12.92
CA ARG A 53 -2.01 -12.84 14.06
C ARG A 53 -0.64 -13.20 14.65
N GLY A 54 0.23 -12.19 14.75
CA GLY A 54 1.57 -12.32 15.32
C GLY A 54 2.68 -12.57 14.30
N ALA A 55 2.34 -12.90 13.05
CA ALA A 55 3.35 -12.98 12.00
C ALA A 55 3.91 -11.58 11.68
N VAL A 56 5.22 -11.49 11.50
CA VAL A 56 5.93 -10.25 11.18
C VAL A 56 6.76 -10.44 9.92
N LEU A 57 6.66 -9.49 9.00
CA LEU A 57 7.50 -9.41 7.81
C LEU A 57 8.28 -8.11 7.86
N ILE A 58 9.58 -8.17 7.56
CA ILE A 58 10.42 -6.98 7.43
C ILE A 58 11.18 -7.06 6.12
N TYR A 59 11.00 -6.07 5.27
CA TYR A 59 11.82 -5.87 4.08
C TYR A 59 12.99 -4.96 4.40
N ASP A 60 14.18 -5.47 4.08
CA ASP A 60 15.44 -4.75 4.10
C ASP A 60 15.74 -4.28 2.66
N PRO A 61 15.72 -2.95 2.40
CA PRO A 61 15.97 -2.41 1.08
C PRO A 61 17.43 -2.57 0.63
N ASP A 62 18.38 -2.63 1.56
CA ASP A 62 19.81 -2.72 1.28
C ASP A 62 20.17 -4.16 0.88
N ALA A 63 19.70 -5.13 1.66
CA ALA A 63 19.88 -6.55 1.36
C ALA A 63 18.94 -7.06 0.26
N ARG A 64 17.86 -6.32 -0.04
CA ARG A 64 16.74 -6.73 -0.91
C ARG A 64 16.16 -8.08 -0.48
N ARG A 65 15.99 -8.26 0.83
CA ARG A 65 15.50 -9.50 1.45
C ARG A 65 14.33 -9.21 2.35
N VAL A 66 13.45 -10.19 2.46
CA VAL A 66 12.34 -10.20 3.41
C VAL A 66 12.66 -11.19 4.49
N ARG A 67 12.70 -10.74 5.74
CA ARG A 67 12.71 -11.62 6.89
C ARG A 67 11.28 -11.82 7.37
N LEU A 68 10.85 -13.08 7.43
CA LEU A 68 9.53 -13.50 7.91
C LEU A 68 9.71 -14.23 9.25
N TRP A 69 8.98 -13.77 10.27
CA TRP A 69 8.82 -14.43 11.55
C TRP A 69 7.35 -14.87 11.68
N PRO A 70 7.03 -16.15 11.51
CA PRO A 70 5.63 -16.63 11.57
C PRO A 70 4.96 -16.39 12.93
N PHE A 71 5.75 -16.32 14.00
CA PHE A 71 5.28 -16.17 15.38
C PHE A 71 5.75 -14.87 16.04
N GLY A 72 6.37 -13.97 15.28
CA GLY A 72 6.88 -12.69 15.78
C GLY A 72 8.38 -12.70 16.09
N THR A 73 8.94 -11.51 16.29
CA THR A 73 10.39 -11.25 16.32
C THR A 73 11.09 -11.72 17.60
N GLY A 74 10.35 -12.16 18.62
CA GLY A 74 10.90 -12.78 19.83
C GLY A 74 11.20 -14.28 19.69
N HIS A 75 10.88 -14.89 18.54
CA HIS A 75 11.07 -16.31 18.28
C HIS A 75 12.30 -16.56 17.39
N VAL A 76 13.00 -17.68 17.66
CA VAL A 76 14.24 -18.06 16.97
C VAL A 76 14.00 -18.44 15.50
N LEU A 77 12.79 -18.87 15.15
CA LEU A 77 12.45 -19.27 13.79
C LEU A 77 12.18 -18.04 12.92
N SER A 78 13.10 -17.76 12.00
CA SER A 78 12.93 -16.77 10.95
C SER A 78 13.29 -17.35 9.59
N LEU A 79 12.63 -16.88 8.54
CA LEU A 79 12.89 -17.24 7.16
C LEU A 79 13.40 -16.01 6.42
N SER A 80 14.57 -16.10 5.78
CA SER A 80 15.08 -15.06 4.89
C SER A 80 14.74 -15.41 3.45
N LEU A 81 13.86 -14.63 2.84
CA LEU A 81 13.23 -14.90 1.56
C LEU A 81 13.52 -13.77 0.58
N ALA A 82 13.57 -14.09 -0.71
CA ALA A 82 13.57 -13.07 -1.74
C ALA A 82 12.17 -12.40 -1.82
N PRO A 83 12.06 -11.10 -2.17
CA PRO A 83 10.77 -10.39 -2.19
C PRO A 83 9.75 -10.93 -3.20
N ASP A 84 10.20 -11.74 -4.14
CA ASP A 84 9.40 -12.46 -5.13
C ASP A 84 8.95 -13.86 -4.68
N ASN A 85 9.37 -14.31 -3.50
CA ASN A 85 8.99 -15.61 -2.99
C ASN A 85 7.48 -15.64 -2.67
N ARG A 86 6.80 -16.73 -3.07
CA ARG A 86 5.35 -16.92 -2.90
C ARG A 86 4.87 -16.81 -1.44
N LEU A 87 5.74 -17.07 -0.47
CA LEU A 87 5.42 -16.95 0.97
C LEU A 87 5.36 -15.51 1.48
N VAL A 88 5.95 -14.55 0.75
CA VAL A 88 5.98 -13.11 1.11
C VAL A 88 5.29 -12.24 0.06
N ARG A 89 4.87 -12.83 -1.06
CA ARG A 89 3.91 -12.23 -1.99
C ARG A 89 2.50 -12.42 -1.44
N ASP A 90 1.67 -11.41 -1.61
CA ASP A 90 0.22 -11.62 -1.51
C ASP A 90 -0.20 -12.61 -2.64
N PRO A 91 -1.19 -13.49 -2.42
CA PRO A 91 -1.84 -14.26 -3.50
C PRO A 91 -2.19 -13.45 -4.76
N ARG A 92 -2.38 -12.13 -4.62
CA ARG A 92 -2.68 -11.18 -5.71
C ARG A 92 -1.43 -10.64 -6.43
N GLY A 93 -0.24 -11.12 -6.06
CA GLY A 93 1.03 -10.76 -6.69
C GLY A 93 1.69 -9.50 -6.14
N HIS A 94 1.09 -8.84 -5.15
CA HIS A 94 1.72 -7.69 -4.48
C HIS A 94 3.02 -8.14 -3.82
N ARG A 95 4.11 -7.47 -4.20
CA ARG A 95 5.41 -7.65 -3.57
C ARG A 95 5.53 -6.68 -2.40
N ILE A 96 6.04 -7.16 -1.28
CA ILE A 96 6.22 -6.34 -0.07
C ILE A 96 7.16 -5.14 -0.30
N ASP A 97 8.14 -5.26 -1.21
CA ASP A 97 9.00 -4.13 -1.60
C ASP A 97 8.29 -3.06 -2.43
N ARG A 98 7.05 -3.34 -2.87
CA ARG A 98 6.21 -2.45 -3.67
C ARG A 98 4.81 -2.25 -3.09
N SER A 99 4.61 -2.55 -1.81
CA SER A 99 3.32 -2.35 -1.12
C SER A 99 3.20 -1.01 -0.40
N HIS A 100 4.23 -0.16 -0.46
CA HIS A 100 4.22 1.15 0.20
C HIS A 100 3.53 2.22 -0.65
N VAL A 101 3.12 3.32 -0.01
CA VAL A 101 2.39 4.41 -0.67
C VAL A 101 3.15 4.99 -1.87
N GLY A 102 4.47 5.14 -1.80
CA GLY A 102 5.26 5.56 -2.96
C GLY A 102 5.07 4.68 -4.21
N ALA A 103 5.09 3.36 -4.06
CA ALA A 103 4.91 2.44 -5.18
C ALA A 103 3.49 2.49 -5.75
N LEU A 104 2.48 2.70 -4.88
CA LEU A 104 1.12 2.99 -5.31
C LEU A 104 1.10 4.25 -6.19
N LEU A 105 1.64 5.37 -5.71
CA LEU A 105 1.64 6.65 -6.43
C LEU A 105 2.36 6.53 -7.78
N ASP A 106 3.50 5.83 -7.82
CA ASP A 106 4.23 5.54 -9.06
C ASP A 106 3.35 4.75 -10.06
N ASN A 107 2.62 3.74 -9.59
CA ASN A 107 1.71 2.97 -10.42
C ASN A 107 0.53 3.81 -10.95
N LEU A 108 -0.04 4.68 -10.10
CA LEU A 108 -1.10 5.61 -10.51
C LEU A 108 -0.62 6.56 -11.62
N GLN A 109 0.59 7.12 -11.51
CA GLN A 109 1.15 7.95 -12.58
C GLN A 109 1.42 7.19 -13.86
N ARG A 110 2.01 6.01 -13.77
CA ARG A 110 2.31 5.18 -14.94
C ARG A 110 1.04 4.83 -15.70
N LEU A 111 -0.04 4.51 -14.98
CA LEU A 111 -1.33 4.24 -15.60
C LEU A 111 -1.94 5.51 -16.20
N ARG A 112 -1.91 6.64 -15.46
CA ARG A 112 -2.39 7.94 -15.95
C ARG A 112 -1.66 8.39 -17.21
N ALA A 113 -0.36 8.13 -17.33
CA ALA A 113 0.44 8.48 -18.51
C ALA A 113 -0.01 7.73 -19.78
N GLN A 114 -0.74 6.63 -19.64
CA GLN A 114 -1.28 5.82 -20.73
C GLN A 114 -2.82 5.82 -20.70
N GLY A 115 -3.41 6.86 -20.14
CA GLY A 115 -4.81 6.87 -19.76
C GLY A 115 -5.30 8.26 -19.40
N HIS A 116 -6.28 8.32 -18.51
CA HIS A 116 -6.85 9.56 -18.04
C HIS A 116 -7.21 9.47 -16.56
N ALA A 117 -7.39 10.64 -15.94
CA ALA A 117 -7.83 10.76 -14.55
C ALA A 117 -9.14 11.55 -14.50
N THR A 118 -10.13 11.01 -13.80
CA THR A 118 -11.47 11.61 -13.67
C THR A 118 -11.78 11.84 -12.19
N PRO A 119 -12.22 13.05 -11.78
CA PRO A 119 -12.64 13.29 -10.41
C PRO A 119 -13.84 12.42 -10.02
N LEU A 120 -13.79 11.77 -8.85
CA LEU A 120 -14.94 11.08 -8.26
C LEU A 120 -15.74 11.97 -7.29
N GLY A 121 -15.22 13.17 -7.00
CA GLY A 121 -15.82 14.11 -6.07
C GLY A 121 -15.29 13.98 -4.63
N ALA A 122 -15.76 14.87 -3.76
CA ALA A 122 -15.46 14.80 -2.33
C ALA A 122 -16.41 13.80 -1.64
N THR A 123 -15.88 13.06 -0.68
CA THR A 123 -16.64 12.08 0.12
C THR A 123 -16.03 11.95 1.50
N GLU A 124 -16.56 11.04 2.31
CA GLU A 124 -15.94 10.63 3.57
C GLU A 124 -15.49 9.18 3.49
N VAL A 125 -14.27 8.92 3.94
CA VAL A 125 -13.70 7.56 4.09
C VAL A 125 -13.37 7.37 5.56
N ASP A 126 -14.05 6.44 6.22
CA ASP A 126 -13.87 6.13 7.65
C ASP A 126 -13.97 7.40 8.54
N GLY A 127 -14.97 8.24 8.26
CA GLY A 127 -15.20 9.51 8.98
C GLY A 127 -14.20 10.62 8.67
N ARG A 128 -13.31 10.45 7.68
CA ARG A 128 -12.36 11.47 7.22
C ARG A 128 -12.76 12.04 5.88
N ALA A 129 -12.77 13.37 5.77
CA ALA A 129 -13.00 14.05 4.50
C ALA A 129 -11.92 13.66 3.47
N ALA A 130 -12.36 13.23 2.29
CA ALA A 130 -11.50 12.72 1.23
C ALA A 130 -11.89 13.28 -0.15
N ILE A 131 -10.92 13.33 -1.05
CA ILE A 131 -11.10 13.67 -2.46
C ILE A 131 -10.80 12.43 -3.29
N GLY A 132 -11.79 11.99 -4.07
CA GLY A 132 -11.67 10.81 -4.93
C GLY A 132 -11.22 11.14 -6.34
N VAL A 133 -10.36 10.29 -6.90
CA VAL A 133 -9.93 10.28 -8.29
C VAL A 133 -9.99 8.85 -8.83
N GLU A 134 -10.56 8.69 -10.01
CA GLU A 134 -10.46 7.48 -10.82
C GLU A 134 -9.33 7.67 -11.83
N ILE A 135 -8.50 6.65 -12.00
CA ILE A 135 -7.42 6.62 -13.00
C ILE A 135 -7.63 5.36 -13.83
N ALA A 136 -7.92 5.53 -15.11
CA ALA A 136 -8.15 4.44 -16.04
C ALA A 136 -7.15 4.49 -17.18
N GLY A 137 -6.57 3.34 -17.53
CA GLY A 137 -5.75 3.21 -18.73
C GLY A 137 -6.61 3.23 -20.00
N GLU A 138 -6.01 3.59 -21.13
CA GLU A 138 -6.58 3.35 -22.45
C GLU A 138 -6.62 1.84 -22.77
N ALA A 139 -7.26 1.46 -23.88
CA ALA A 139 -7.41 0.06 -24.30
C ALA A 139 -6.05 -0.69 -24.30
N GLY A 140 -5.95 -1.76 -23.50
CA GLY A 140 -4.75 -2.59 -23.35
C GLY A 140 -3.72 -2.06 -22.32
N ALA A 141 -3.83 -0.81 -21.87
CA ALA A 141 -2.93 -0.25 -20.86
C ALA A 141 -3.25 -0.84 -19.48
N HIS A 142 -2.22 -1.33 -18.79
CA HIS A 142 -2.34 -1.83 -17.42
C HIS A 142 -1.00 -1.69 -16.70
N VAL A 143 -1.05 -1.56 -15.37
CA VAL A 143 0.12 -1.57 -14.50
C VAL A 143 -0.05 -2.68 -13.48
N ASP A 144 0.87 -3.64 -13.47
CA ASP A 144 0.85 -4.78 -12.55
C ASP A 144 -0.50 -5.54 -12.55
N GLY A 145 -1.14 -5.65 -13.71
CA GLY A 145 -2.45 -6.32 -13.89
C GLY A 145 -3.68 -5.44 -13.58
N VAL A 146 -3.48 -4.19 -13.16
CA VAL A 146 -4.56 -3.23 -12.89
C VAL A 146 -4.76 -2.31 -14.10
N HIS A 147 -5.99 -2.23 -14.59
CA HIS A 147 -6.39 -1.36 -15.70
C HIS A 147 -7.04 -0.06 -15.21
N ARG A 148 -7.63 -0.08 -14.01
CA ARG A 148 -8.27 1.08 -13.41
C ARG A 148 -8.10 1.07 -11.89
N TYR A 149 -7.80 2.25 -11.34
CA TYR A 149 -7.82 2.51 -9.91
C TYR A 149 -8.91 3.52 -9.57
N ARG A 150 -9.50 3.37 -8.39
CA ARG A 150 -10.18 4.47 -7.68
C ARG A 150 -9.43 4.72 -6.39
N VAL A 151 -9.06 5.98 -6.15
CA VAL A 151 -8.26 6.35 -4.99
C VAL A 151 -8.88 7.54 -4.30
N TRP A 152 -9.00 7.46 -2.99
CA TRP A 152 -9.47 8.55 -2.15
C TRP A 152 -8.33 9.02 -1.26
N PHE A 153 -7.98 10.29 -1.42
CA PHE A 153 -6.93 10.94 -0.65
C PHE A 153 -7.55 11.78 0.46
N ALA A 154 -6.98 11.73 1.65
CA ALA A 154 -7.38 12.60 2.75
C ALA A 154 -7.26 14.07 2.35
N ARG A 155 -8.27 14.89 2.63
CA ARG A 155 -8.32 16.27 2.16
C ARG A 155 -7.24 17.17 2.78
N ASP A 156 -6.82 16.84 4.00
CA ASP A 156 -5.84 17.60 4.78
C ASP A 156 -4.39 17.28 4.39
N THR A 157 -4.09 16.00 4.22
CA THR A 157 -2.72 15.48 4.06
C THR A 157 -2.44 14.95 2.66
N HIS A 158 -3.47 14.78 1.84
CA HIS A 158 -3.42 14.09 0.54
C HIS A 158 -2.89 12.66 0.63
N PHE A 159 -2.88 12.06 1.84
CA PHE A 159 -2.47 10.68 2.03
C PHE A 159 -3.58 9.73 1.56
N PRO A 160 -3.28 8.62 0.86
CA PRO A 160 -4.31 7.69 0.41
C PRO A 160 -5.01 7.04 1.61
N LEU A 161 -6.34 7.05 1.59
CA LEU A 161 -7.20 6.44 2.60
C LEU A 161 -7.88 5.18 2.09
N ARG A 162 -8.24 5.15 0.81
CA ARG A 162 -8.82 3.99 0.13
C ARG A 162 -8.29 3.86 -1.28
N VAL A 163 -8.04 2.62 -1.69
CA VAL A 163 -7.68 2.24 -3.06
C VAL A 163 -8.56 1.08 -3.47
N GLU A 164 -9.20 1.18 -4.63
CA GLU A 164 -9.87 0.07 -5.29
C GLU A 164 -9.18 -0.19 -6.63
N SER A 165 -8.84 -1.46 -6.87
CA SER A 165 -8.12 -1.90 -8.08
C SER A 165 -9.05 -2.75 -8.94
N PHE A 166 -9.06 -2.51 -10.25
CA PHE A 166 -9.92 -3.21 -11.20
C PHE A 166 -9.12 -3.77 -12.38
N ALA A 167 -9.50 -4.97 -12.82
CA ALA A 167 -8.97 -5.62 -14.02
C ALA A 167 -9.52 -4.97 -15.30
N ALA A 168 -8.94 -5.33 -16.46
CA ALA A 168 -9.34 -4.79 -17.76
C ALA A 168 -10.80 -5.07 -18.14
N ASP A 169 -11.38 -6.17 -17.64
CA ASP A 169 -12.79 -6.52 -17.81
C ASP A 169 -13.72 -5.83 -16.80
N GLY A 170 -13.18 -4.91 -15.98
CA GLY A 170 -13.92 -4.17 -14.96
C GLY A 170 -14.15 -4.94 -13.66
N ARG A 171 -13.74 -6.21 -13.55
CA ARG A 171 -13.86 -6.95 -12.29
C ARG A 171 -13.00 -6.33 -11.19
N PRO A 172 -13.50 -6.27 -9.94
CA PRO A 172 -12.67 -5.86 -8.82
C PRO A 172 -11.55 -6.87 -8.60
N ILE A 173 -10.37 -6.36 -8.26
CA ILE A 173 -9.20 -7.16 -7.84
C ILE A 173 -9.13 -7.15 -6.32
N GLU A 174 -9.10 -5.94 -5.75
CA GLU A 174 -9.08 -5.72 -4.30
C GLU A 174 -9.49 -4.29 -3.93
N THR A 175 -9.82 -4.13 -2.66
CA THR A 175 -9.99 -2.85 -1.96
C THR A 175 -9.00 -2.80 -0.80
N VAL A 176 -8.29 -1.69 -0.66
CA VAL A 176 -7.33 -1.43 0.41
C VAL A 176 -7.74 -0.16 1.15
N ASP A 177 -7.96 -0.29 2.44
CA ASP A 177 -8.24 0.81 3.36
C ASP A 177 -7.05 1.08 4.28
N LEU A 178 -6.66 2.35 4.40
CA LEU A 178 -5.64 2.84 5.30
C LEU A 178 -6.31 3.71 6.38
N SER A 179 -6.34 3.20 7.61
CA SER A 179 -6.85 3.92 8.78
C SER A 179 -5.76 4.09 9.84
N GLU A 180 -6.04 4.84 10.90
CA GLU A 180 -5.08 5.10 11.99
C GLU A 180 -3.72 5.57 11.44
N VAL A 181 -3.76 6.39 10.39
CA VAL A 181 -2.58 6.86 9.67
C VAL A 181 -1.88 7.91 10.51
N GLU A 182 -0.58 7.70 10.74
CA GLU A 182 0.32 8.68 11.32
C GLU A 182 1.51 8.88 10.39
N THR A 183 1.52 10.02 9.72
CA THR A 183 2.62 10.50 8.87
C THR A 183 3.69 11.17 9.73
N GLY A 184 4.98 10.91 9.46
CA GLY A 184 6.09 11.46 10.24
C GLY A 184 6.30 10.74 11.57
N ALA A 185 5.80 9.50 11.70
CA ALA A 185 5.93 8.71 12.91
C ALA A 185 7.42 8.48 13.28
N VAL A 186 7.77 8.62 14.55
CA VAL A 186 9.12 8.28 15.04
C VAL A 186 9.26 6.76 15.09
N LEU A 187 9.91 6.18 14.08
CA LEU A 187 10.13 4.74 13.96
C LEU A 187 11.60 4.39 14.19
N PRO A 188 11.95 3.81 15.36
CA PRO A 188 13.34 3.52 15.70
C PRO A 188 13.90 2.38 14.82
N GLU A 189 15.21 2.40 14.56
CA GLU A 189 15.89 1.41 13.69
C GLU A 189 15.67 -0.04 14.14
N ARG A 190 15.74 -0.29 15.44
CA ARG A 190 15.48 -1.61 16.05
C ARG A 190 14.12 -2.21 15.70
N LEU A 191 13.15 -1.40 15.26
CA LEU A 191 11.85 -1.90 14.80
C LEU A 191 11.99 -2.72 13.49
N PHE A 192 12.94 -2.33 12.64
CA PHE A 192 13.20 -2.97 11.35
C PHE A 192 14.41 -3.93 11.41
N GLN A 193 15.22 -3.83 12.45
CA GLN A 193 16.36 -4.70 12.70
C GLN A 193 16.28 -5.25 14.13
N PRO A 194 15.32 -6.16 14.39
CA PRO A 194 15.13 -6.79 15.69
C PRO A 194 16.23 -7.81 16.01
#